data_AF-A0A8T5YLT9-F1
#
_entry.id   AF-A0A8T5YLT9-F1
#
_cell.length_a   1.000
_cell.length_b   1.000
_cell.length_c   1.000
_cell.angle_alpha   90.00
_cell.angle_beta   90.00
_cell.angle_gamma   90.00
#
_symmetry.space_group_name_H-M   'P 1'
#
loop_
_entity.id
_entity.type
_entity.pdbx_description
1 polymer ?
#
loop_
_entity_poly.entity_id
_entity_poly.type
_entity_poly.pdbx_seq_one_letter_code
_entity_poly.pdbx_strand_id
1 'polypeptide(L)'
;SPVCMAAALHFDLWVPNFGVQEYMGYSEQMLEVFPHNWTFDNGYMHPGDKPGLGIEFDEKLAAKYPYEPAYLPVARLADGTLWNW
;
A
#
# COMPACT_ATOMS: atom_id res chain seq x y z
N SER A 1 3.24 -2.34 0.59
CA SER A 1 2.37 -3.44 0.10
C SER A 1 1.01 -3.34 0.77
N PRO A 2 -0.03 -4.04 0.26
CA PRO A 2 -1.33 -4.16 0.92
C PRO A 2 -1.28 -4.58 2.41
N VAL A 3 -0.28 -5.39 2.81
CA VAL A 3 -0.04 -5.73 4.23
C VAL A 3 0.24 -4.49 5.09
N CYS A 4 1.07 -3.57 4.59
CA CYS A 4 1.36 -2.31 5.28
C CYS A 4 0.11 -1.41 5.36
N MET A 5 -0.68 -1.34 4.28
CA MET A 5 -1.95 -0.59 4.28
C MET A 5 -2.92 -1.14 5.33
N ALA A 6 -3.12 -2.46 5.40
CA ALA A 6 -3.98 -3.06 6.41
C ALA A 6 -3.53 -2.72 7.83
N ALA A 7 -2.23 -2.82 8.12
CA ALA A 7 -1.68 -2.43 9.42
C ALA A 7 -1.82 -0.92 9.72
N ALA A 8 -1.58 -0.07 8.72
CA ALA A 8 -1.76 1.38 8.85
C ALA A 8 -3.20 1.71 9.22
N LEU A 9 -4.20 1.12 8.55
CA LEU A 9 -5.62 1.39 8.84
C LEU A 9 -6.05 0.99 10.26
N HIS A 10 -5.50 -0.10 10.83
CA HIS A 10 -5.72 -0.43 12.24
C HIS A 10 -5.11 0.62 13.17
N PHE A 11 -3.90 1.09 12.85
CA PHE A 11 -3.22 2.12 13.61
C PHE A 11 -3.94 3.47 13.53
N ASP A 12 -4.35 3.86 12.33
CA ASP A 12 -5.07 5.10 12.02
C ASP A 12 -6.41 5.19 12.75
N LEU A 13 -7.10 4.05 12.87
CA LEU A 13 -8.37 3.98 13.59
C LEU A 13 -8.19 4.11 15.12
N TRP A 14 -7.05 3.68 15.65
CA TRP A 14 -6.75 3.72 17.09
C TRP A 14 -6.14 5.05 17.54
N VAL A 15 -5.25 5.63 16.73
CA VAL A 15 -4.36 6.71 17.19
C VAL A 15 -5.15 8.01 17.42
N PRO A 16 -5.11 8.59 18.64
CA PRO A 16 -5.99 9.72 19.00
C PRO A 16 -5.64 11.02 18.27
N ASN A 17 -4.40 11.15 17.79
CA ASN A 17 -3.89 12.29 17.04
C ASN A 17 -3.73 11.97 15.54
N PHE A 18 -4.60 11.12 15.00
CA PHE A 18 -4.65 10.83 13.56
C PHE A 18 -4.88 12.11 12.75
N GLY A 19 -4.14 12.25 11.65
CA GLY A 19 -4.27 13.37 10.71
C GLY A 19 -4.98 12.95 9.44
N VAL A 20 -4.28 12.19 8.60
CA VAL A 20 -4.78 11.65 7.33
C VAL A 20 -3.94 10.44 6.94
N GLN A 21 -4.52 9.54 6.14
CA GLN A 21 -3.84 8.40 5.54
C GLN A 21 -3.78 8.59 4.02
N GLU A 22 -2.57 8.51 3.46
CA GLU A 22 -2.40 8.53 2.01
C GLU A 22 -2.88 7.21 1.39
N TYR A 23 -3.65 7.29 0.30
CA TYR A 23 -4.09 6.14 -0.47
C TYR A 23 -3.88 6.38 -1.97
N MET A 24 -2.74 5.89 -2.49
CA MET A 24 -2.36 6.00 -3.91
C MET A 24 -3.12 5.00 -4.81
N GLY A 25 -3.82 4.03 -4.22
CA GLY A 25 -4.46 2.91 -4.92
C GLY A 25 -3.51 1.75 -5.21
N TYR A 26 -4.09 0.56 -5.34
CA TYR A 26 -3.41 -0.65 -5.80
C TYR A 26 -4.13 -1.17 -7.05
N SER A 27 -3.40 -1.75 -8.00
CA SER A 27 -4.05 -2.42 -9.14
C SER A 27 -4.81 -3.66 -8.66
N GLU A 28 -5.83 -4.10 -9.41
CA GLU A 28 -6.57 -5.34 -9.12
C GLU A 28 -5.62 -6.53 -8.96
N GLN A 29 -4.63 -6.66 -9.86
CA GLN A 29 -3.59 -7.69 -9.78
C GLN A 29 -2.82 -7.66 -8.46
N MET A 30 -2.45 -6.47 -7.96
CA MET A 30 -1.78 -6.36 -6.66
C MET A 30 -2.72 -6.81 -5.53
N LEU A 31 -4.00 -6.47 -5.59
CA LEU A 31 -4.98 -6.84 -4.55
C LEU A 31 -5.37 -8.32 -4.60
N GLU A 32 -5.33 -8.98 -5.76
CA GLU A 32 -5.55 -10.42 -5.88
C GLU A 32 -4.46 -11.23 -5.17
N VAL A 33 -3.20 -10.78 -5.25
CA VAL A 33 -2.07 -11.41 -4.51
C VAL A 33 -2.20 -11.23 -3.00
N PHE A 34 -2.85 -10.14 -2.56
CA PHE A 34 -3.05 -9.82 -1.15
C PHE A 34 -4.54 -9.64 -0.83
N PRO A 35 -5.31 -10.73 -0.69
CA PRO A 35 -6.71 -10.65 -0.30
C PRO A 35 -6.87 -9.87 1.01
N HIS A 36 -7.69 -8.83 0.99
CA HIS A 36 -7.84 -7.87 2.09
C HIS A 36 -9.30 -7.73 2.55
N ASN A 37 -9.49 -7.13 3.71
CA ASN A 37 -10.82 -6.88 4.28
C ASN A 37 -11.14 -5.42 4.54
N TRP A 38 -10.20 -4.49 4.28
CA TRP A 38 -10.51 -3.09 4.41
C TRP A 38 -11.53 -2.66 3.36
N THR A 39 -12.28 -1.61 3.66
CA THR A 39 -13.26 -1.01 2.74
C THR A 39 -12.97 0.46 2.54
N PHE A 40 -13.48 1.02 1.44
CA PHE A 40 -13.44 2.44 1.15
C PHE A 40 -14.87 2.93 0.88
N ASP A 41 -15.35 3.88 1.66
CA ASP A 41 -16.67 4.48 1.52
C ASP A 41 -16.60 6.00 1.71
N ASN A 42 -17.08 6.74 0.72
CA ASN A 42 -17.16 8.20 0.71
C ASN A 42 -15.90 8.93 1.21
N GLY A 43 -14.71 8.48 0.80
CA GLY A 43 -13.43 9.10 1.19
C GLY A 43 -12.81 8.57 2.48
N TYR A 44 -13.49 7.67 3.20
CA TYR A 44 -12.99 7.06 4.42
C TYR A 44 -12.66 5.58 4.19
N MET A 45 -11.66 5.10 4.93
CA MET A 45 -11.28 3.69 4.95
C MET A 45 -11.51 3.10 6.33
N HIS A 46 -11.88 1.82 6.37
CA HIS A 46 -12.01 1.05 7.60
C HIS A 46 -11.24 -0.28 7.45
N PRO A 47 -10.42 -0.70 8.44
CA PRO A 47 -9.56 -1.89 8.32
C PRO A 47 -10.34 -3.22 8.20
N GLY A 48 -11.60 -3.24 8.64
CA GLY A 48 -12.41 -4.44 8.75
C GLY A 48 -12.29 -5.11 10.14
N ASP A 49 -13.16 -6.08 10.40
CA ASP A 49 -13.30 -6.69 11.75
C ASP A 49 -12.72 -8.11 11.85
N LYS A 50 -12.05 -8.59 10.78
CA LYS A 50 -11.38 -9.88 10.83
C LYS A 50 -10.23 -9.84 11.87
N PRO A 51 -10.04 -10.91 12.66
CA PRO A 51 -8.91 -10.98 13.60
C PRO A 51 -7.56 -10.78 12.92
N GLY A 52 -6.61 -10.19 13.65
CA GLY A 52 -5.30 -9.82 13.11
C GLY A 52 -5.39 -8.61 12.18
N LEU A 53 -4.56 -8.57 11.15
CA LEU A 53 -4.53 -7.45 10.20
C LEU A 53 -5.65 -7.50 9.16
N GLY A 54 -6.38 -8.62 9.04
CA GLY A 54 -7.42 -8.78 8.01
C GLY A 54 -6.88 -8.84 6.56
N ILE A 55 -5.64 -9.28 6.39
CA ILE A 55 -4.92 -9.39 5.12
C ILE A 55 -4.29 -10.79 5.00
N GLU A 56 -4.29 -11.35 3.79
CA GLU A 56 -3.65 -12.62 3.46
C GLU A 56 -2.59 -12.44 2.36
N PHE A 57 -1.84 -13.50 2.06
CA PHE A 57 -0.89 -13.56 0.95
C PHE A 57 -1.05 -14.86 0.17
N ASP A 58 -1.46 -14.77 -1.10
CA ASP A 58 -1.55 -15.93 -1.98
C ASP A 58 -0.18 -16.26 -2.58
N GLU A 59 0.56 -17.15 -1.92
CA GLU A 59 1.88 -17.59 -2.35
C GLU A 59 1.88 -18.24 -3.75
N LYS A 60 0.80 -18.94 -4.13
CA LYS A 60 0.71 -19.61 -5.43
C LYS A 60 0.51 -18.62 -6.55
N LEU A 61 -0.29 -17.58 -6.31
CA LEU A 61 -0.47 -16.49 -7.28
C LEU A 61 0.79 -15.63 -7.35
N ALA A 62 1.38 -15.28 -6.19
CA ALA A 62 2.61 -14.51 -6.11
C ALA A 62 3.76 -15.17 -6.88
N ALA A 63 3.88 -16.50 -6.83
CA ALA A 63 4.92 -17.25 -7.55
C ALA A 63 4.87 -17.08 -9.08
N LYS A 64 3.75 -16.60 -9.65
CA LYS A 64 3.65 -16.30 -11.09
C LYS A 64 4.34 -14.98 -11.48
N TYR A 65 4.69 -14.14 -10.51
CA TYR A 65 5.30 -12.84 -10.70
C TYR A 65 6.73 -12.83 -10.14
N PRO A 66 7.71 -13.37 -10.88
CA PRO A 66 9.10 -13.28 -10.45
C PRO A 66 9.55 -11.82 -10.39
N TYR A 67 10.59 -11.57 -9.59
CA TYR A 67 11.17 -10.24 -9.45
C TYR A 67 11.58 -9.65 -10.81
N GLU A 68 11.21 -8.39 -11.02
CA GLU A 68 11.65 -7.56 -12.13
C GLU A 68 12.36 -6.32 -11.57
N PRO A 69 13.61 -6.02 -12.00
CA PRO A 69 14.34 -4.86 -11.50
C PRO A 69 13.69 -3.56 -11.97
N ALA A 70 13.37 -2.69 -11.02
CA ALA A 70 12.82 -1.36 -11.26
C ALA A 70 13.52 -0.34 -10.36
N TYR A 71 13.71 0.89 -10.85
CA TYR A 71 14.40 1.96 -10.14
C TYR A 71 13.56 3.23 -10.16
N LEU A 72 13.65 4.01 -9.08
CA LEU A 72 13.12 5.38 -9.09
C LEU A 72 13.95 6.27 -10.03
N PRO A 73 13.37 7.35 -10.57
CA PRO A 73 14.10 8.33 -11.36
C PRO A 73 15.11 9.13 -10.52
N VAL A 74 15.94 9.91 -11.19
CA VAL A 74 16.80 10.94 -10.57
C VAL A 74 16.44 12.31 -11.15
N ALA A 75 16.55 13.36 -10.34
CA ALA A 75 16.40 14.73 -10.81
C ALA A 75 17.75 15.38 -11.14
N ARG A 76 17.77 16.21 -12.19
CA ARG A 76 18.89 17.08 -12.54
C ARG A 76 18.39 18.48 -12.84
N LEU A 77 19.12 19.49 -12.39
CA LEU A 77 18.87 20.88 -12.76
C LEU A 77 19.20 21.10 -14.25
N ALA A 78 18.81 22.26 -14.79
CA ALA A 78 19.05 22.60 -16.19
C ALA A 78 20.55 22.64 -16.57
N ASP A 79 21.44 22.85 -15.60
CA ASP A 79 22.90 22.82 -15.78
C ASP A 79 23.51 21.40 -15.67
N GLY A 80 22.68 20.38 -15.43
CA GLY A 80 23.09 18.98 -15.28
C GLY A 80 23.45 18.57 -13.84
N THR A 81 23.46 19.50 -12.88
CA THR A 81 23.72 19.20 -11.45
C THR A 81 22.72 18.16 -10.93
N LEU A 82 23.23 17.08 -10.31
CA LEU A 82 22.39 16.07 -9.64
C LEU A 82 21.67 16.72 -8.45
N TRP A 83 20.36 16.47 -8.33
CA TRP A 83 19.53 17.09 -7.31
C TRP A 83 18.58 16.10 -6.64
N ASN A 84 17.77 16.61 -5.72
CA ASN A 84 16.73 15.86 -5.02
C ASN A 84 15.60 15.55 -6.01
N TRP A 85 15.35 14.26 -6.23
CA TRP A 85 14.18 13.77 -6.97
C TRP A 85 12.91 13.91 -6.13
#